data_AF-A0A7N8XJZ2-F1
#
_entry.id   AF-A0A7N8XJZ2-F1
#
_cell.length_a   1.000
_cell.length_b   1.000
_cell.length_c   1.000
_cell.angle_alpha   90.00
_cell.angle_beta   90.00
_cell.angle_gamma   90.00
#
_symmetry.space_group_name_H-M   'P 1'
#
loop_
_entity.id
_entity.type
_entity.pdbx_description
1 polymer ?
#
loop_
_entity_poly.entity_id
_entity_poly.type
_entity_poly.pdbx_seq_one_letter_code
_entity_poly.pdbx_strand_id
1 'polypeptide(L)'
;MTSVFVECLIGTSTPVWIADNGWSLHKKLPKKEGIKTIGTVLGVSQPVVTIPGFSDFVYSSTSHSHCEKDGQQKFCNQVCNCGSWSPESILSVDPSFSFSVYSAVYAIAHALHKVLQCGYQSLLFCVKCLVQVPTSLCSPECRAGFAKKRDGIHKCCFTCELCPNDTYVNATEDPYKCNVCKKTEWSAEGSTSCNLRVVEYMPFTSPIAILIMIGAVALEILTLAISVLFSINYNTPIVRSAGGPMCFLILGCLSLSSLSVFFFFGKPTPPFCILRLLPFILFYTVCVACFVVRSFQINLFINSAFNPF
;
A
#
# COMPACT_ATOMS: atom_id res chain seq x y z
N MET A 1 -27.32 -36.79 7.69
CA MET A 1 -25.99 -36.24 8.04
C MET A 1 -24.83 -37.07 7.52
N THR A 2 -24.98 -38.39 7.32
CA THR A 2 -23.94 -39.27 6.75
C THR A 2 -23.78 -39.21 5.23
N SER A 3 -24.76 -38.70 4.48
CA SER A 3 -24.72 -38.63 3.02
C SER A 3 -23.80 -37.53 2.48
N VAL A 4 -23.73 -36.37 3.14
CA VAL A 4 -22.86 -35.24 2.74
C VAL A 4 -21.37 -35.58 2.83
N PHE A 5 -21.00 -36.53 3.70
CA PHE A 5 -19.61 -36.96 3.91
C PHE A 5 -19.03 -37.77 2.74
N VAL A 6 -19.87 -38.45 1.95
CA VAL A 6 -19.39 -39.40 0.94
C VAL A 6 -19.05 -38.71 -0.38
N GLU A 7 -19.69 -37.59 -0.71
CA GLU A 7 -19.42 -36.86 -1.98
C GLU A 7 -18.23 -35.91 -1.91
N CYS A 8 -17.76 -35.52 -0.72
CA CYS A 8 -16.67 -34.55 -0.57
C CYS A 8 -15.25 -35.17 -0.60
N LEU A 9 -15.15 -36.49 -0.79
CA LEU A 9 -13.89 -37.26 -0.75
C LEU A 9 -13.12 -37.30 -2.08
N ILE A 10 -13.60 -36.59 -3.12
CA ILE A 10 -12.96 -36.56 -4.44
C ILE A 10 -12.26 -35.21 -4.61
N GLY A 11 -11.14 -35.02 -3.91
CA GLY A 11 -10.30 -33.83 -4.01
C GLY A 11 -8.85 -34.16 -3.62
N THR A 12 -7.89 -33.61 -4.34
CA THR A 12 -6.44 -33.88 -4.18
C THR A 12 -5.81 -33.22 -2.96
N SER A 13 -6.54 -32.37 -2.23
CA SER A 13 -6.10 -31.72 -1.00
C SER A 13 -6.69 -32.42 0.22
N THR A 14 -5.89 -32.58 1.29
CA THR A 14 -6.39 -33.06 2.59
C THR A 14 -7.06 -31.89 3.34
N PRO A 15 -8.39 -31.85 3.45
CA PRO A 15 -9.07 -30.73 4.10
C PRO A 15 -8.84 -30.75 5.62
N VAL A 16 -8.94 -29.56 6.23
CA VAL A 16 -9.06 -29.41 7.67
C VAL A 16 -10.51 -29.06 7.97
N TRP A 17 -11.18 -29.89 8.75
CA TRP A 17 -12.58 -29.72 9.10
C TRP A 17 -12.71 -28.99 10.42
N ILE A 18 -13.61 -28.00 10.48
CA ILE A 18 -14.02 -27.38 11.73
C ILE A 18 -15.35 -28.04 12.13
N ALA A 19 -15.32 -28.83 13.20
CA ALA A 19 -16.48 -29.59 13.65
C ALA A 19 -17.24 -28.83 14.74
N ASP A 20 -18.57 -28.79 14.63
CA ASP A 20 -19.43 -28.31 15.70
C ASP A 20 -19.49 -29.31 16.88
N ASN A 21 -20.16 -28.90 17.96
CA ASN A 21 -20.29 -29.69 19.19
C ASN A 21 -20.80 -31.13 18.97
N GLY A 22 -21.79 -31.30 18.09
CA GLY A 22 -22.44 -32.56 17.78
C GLY A 22 -21.58 -33.52 16.97
N TRP A 23 -20.56 -33.06 16.24
CA TRP A 23 -19.57 -33.93 15.62
C TRP A 23 -18.38 -34.17 16.58
N SER A 24 -17.96 -33.12 17.29
CA SER A 24 -16.82 -33.14 18.19
C SER A 24 -16.96 -34.15 19.35
N LEU A 25 -18.17 -34.31 19.90
CA LEU A 25 -18.43 -35.20 21.05
C LEU A 25 -18.99 -36.59 20.67
N HIS A 26 -19.21 -36.83 19.39
CA HIS A 26 -19.93 -38.01 18.94
C HIS A 26 -19.09 -39.29 18.99
N LYS A 27 -19.36 -40.17 19.95
CA LYS A 27 -18.58 -41.40 20.23
C LYS A 27 -18.56 -42.44 19.09
N LYS A 28 -19.54 -42.41 18.18
CA LYS A 28 -19.64 -43.38 17.06
C LYS A 28 -19.02 -42.88 15.75
N LEU A 29 -18.78 -41.57 15.60
CA LEU A 29 -18.30 -40.98 14.34
C LEU A 29 -16.82 -41.33 14.06
N PRO A 30 -15.90 -41.21 15.05
CA PRO A 30 -14.50 -41.62 14.89
C PRO A 30 -14.29 -43.12 14.67
N LYS A 31 -15.32 -43.93 14.91
CA LYS A 31 -15.28 -45.40 14.75
C LYS A 31 -15.82 -45.86 13.39
N LYS A 32 -16.36 -44.95 12.57
CA LYS A 32 -16.82 -45.30 11.22
C LYS A 32 -15.63 -45.57 10.29
N GLU A 33 -15.79 -46.55 9.41
CA GLU A 33 -14.82 -46.81 8.35
C GLU A 33 -14.70 -45.58 7.45
N GLY A 34 -13.46 -45.26 7.03
CA GLY A 34 -13.16 -44.08 6.22
C GLY A 34 -13.00 -42.74 6.96
N ILE A 35 -13.34 -42.63 8.26
CA ILE A 35 -13.15 -41.36 9.00
C ILE A 35 -11.68 -41.02 9.29
N LYS A 36 -10.78 -42.01 9.19
CA LYS A 36 -9.34 -41.77 9.36
C LYS A 36 -8.70 -41.14 8.12
N THR A 37 -9.38 -41.18 6.97
CA THR A 37 -8.85 -40.69 5.70
C THR A 37 -9.32 -39.27 5.36
N ILE A 38 -10.21 -38.67 6.15
CA ILE A 38 -10.77 -37.33 5.87
C ILE A 38 -9.85 -36.17 6.24
N GLY A 39 -8.69 -36.43 6.85
CA GLY A 39 -7.74 -35.39 7.27
C GLY A 39 -7.91 -34.96 8.73
N THR A 40 -7.52 -33.71 9.03
CA THR A 40 -7.54 -33.17 10.41
C THR A 40 -8.92 -32.61 10.74
N VAL A 41 -9.46 -32.94 11.92
CA VAL A 41 -10.73 -32.39 12.42
C VAL A 41 -10.46 -31.61 13.69
N LEU A 42 -10.74 -30.31 13.66
CA LEU A 42 -10.68 -29.40 14.80
C LEU A 42 -12.10 -29.21 15.33
N GLY A 43 -12.41 -29.89 16.42
CA GLY A 43 -13.71 -29.83 17.06
C GLY A 43 -13.77 -28.76 18.15
N VAL A 44 -14.85 -27.99 18.17
CA VAL A 44 -15.20 -27.14 19.31
C VAL A 44 -16.34 -27.82 20.05
N SER A 45 -16.10 -28.14 21.32
CA SER A 45 -17.11 -28.74 22.18
C SER A 45 -17.15 -28.07 23.54
N GLN A 46 -18.32 -28.16 24.18
CA GLN A 46 -18.41 -27.83 25.60
C GLN A 46 -17.56 -28.83 26.40
N PRO A 47 -16.88 -28.37 27.47
CA PRO A 47 -16.15 -29.30 28.32
C PRO A 47 -17.13 -30.36 28.84
N VAL A 48 -16.76 -31.62 28.67
CA VAL A 48 -17.54 -32.73 29.24
C VAL A 48 -17.36 -32.68 30.74
N VAL A 49 -18.33 -32.12 31.44
CA VAL A 49 -18.37 -32.11 32.89
C VAL A 49 -19.10 -33.35 33.37
N THR A 50 -18.45 -34.13 34.23
CA THR A 50 -19.08 -35.25 34.92
C THR A 50 -20.00 -34.70 36.01
N ILE A 51 -21.28 -35.04 35.94
CA ILE A 51 -22.24 -34.71 36.99
C ILE A 51 -22.11 -35.79 38.08
N PRO A 52 -21.60 -35.46 39.28
CA PRO A 52 -21.42 -36.44 40.34
C PRO A 52 -22.77 -37.07 40.75
N GLY A 53 -22.80 -38.38 40.92
CA GLY A 53 -24.00 -39.14 41.29
C GLY A 53 -25.01 -39.40 40.15
N PHE A 54 -24.80 -38.86 38.95
CA PHE A 54 -25.72 -39.10 37.82
C PHE A 54 -25.71 -40.55 37.34
N SER A 55 -24.53 -41.20 37.31
CA SER A 55 -24.43 -42.63 37.00
C SER A 55 -25.23 -43.49 37.97
N ASP A 56 -25.08 -43.21 39.26
CA ASP A 56 -25.72 -43.97 40.34
C ASP A 56 -27.24 -43.80 40.28
N PHE A 57 -27.71 -42.59 39.96
CA PHE A 57 -29.11 -42.29 39.70
C PHE A 57 -29.66 -43.06 38.48
N VAL A 58 -28.91 -43.17 37.39
CA VAL A 58 -29.35 -43.93 36.21
C VAL A 58 -29.48 -45.42 36.54
N TYR A 59 -28.51 -45.99 37.27
CA TYR A 59 -28.55 -47.37 37.74
C TYR A 59 -29.70 -47.64 38.72
N SER A 60 -29.97 -46.72 39.66
CA SER A 60 -31.09 -46.88 40.58
C SER A 60 -32.46 -46.72 39.89
N SER A 61 -32.59 -45.77 38.97
CA SER A 61 -33.86 -45.46 38.30
C SER A 61 -34.28 -46.53 37.28
N THR A 62 -33.32 -47.19 36.64
CA THR A 62 -33.59 -48.33 35.76
C THR A 62 -33.98 -49.59 36.54
N SER A 63 -33.55 -49.72 37.80
CA SER A 63 -34.01 -50.79 38.71
C SER A 63 -35.40 -50.52 39.31
N HIS A 64 -35.80 -49.25 39.42
CA HIS A 64 -37.10 -48.81 39.94
C HIS A 64 -37.97 -48.22 38.82
N SER A 65 -38.41 -49.04 37.87
CA SER A 65 -39.51 -48.65 36.98
C SER A 65 -40.85 -48.67 37.74
N HIS A 66 -41.05 -47.71 38.64
CA HIS A 66 -42.33 -47.54 39.33
C HIS A 66 -43.24 -46.67 38.46
N CYS A 67 -43.80 -47.27 37.41
CA CYS A 67 -45.05 -46.75 36.86
C CYS A 67 -46.14 -47.22 37.80
N GLU A 68 -46.62 -46.34 38.67
CA GLU A 68 -47.86 -46.58 39.41
C GLU A 68 -48.95 -46.94 38.40
N LYS A 69 -49.42 -48.19 38.48
CA LYS A 69 -50.61 -48.64 37.77
C LYS A 69 -51.81 -48.02 38.48
N ASP A 70 -52.05 -46.73 38.27
CA ASP A 70 -53.36 -46.18 38.59
C ASP A 70 -53.82 -45.19 37.53
N GLY A 71 -55.09 -45.35 37.16
CA GLY A 71 -55.75 -44.72 36.02
C GLY A 71 -56.02 -43.24 36.21
N GLN A 72 -55.01 -42.42 36.50
CA GLN A 72 -55.09 -40.97 36.47
C GLN A 72 -53.98 -40.40 35.59
N GLN A 73 -54.37 -40.04 34.37
CA GLN A 73 -53.57 -39.23 33.45
C GLN A 73 -53.35 -37.84 34.06
N LYS A 74 -52.34 -37.70 34.91
CA LYS A 74 -51.81 -36.41 35.35
C LYS A 74 -50.67 -36.03 34.43
N PHE A 75 -50.89 -34.96 33.67
CA PHE A 75 -49.94 -34.18 32.89
C PHE A 75 -48.45 -34.60 32.96
N CYS A 76 -47.99 -35.32 31.93
CA CYS A 76 -46.67 -35.17 31.29
C CYS A 76 -46.62 -36.03 30.02
N ASN A 77 -46.04 -35.52 28.93
CA ASN A 77 -45.90 -36.18 27.61
C ASN A 77 -44.88 -37.35 27.61
N GLN A 78 -44.84 -38.15 28.67
CA GLN A 78 -43.87 -39.23 28.82
C GLN A 78 -44.47 -40.56 28.34
N VAL A 79 -43.88 -41.13 27.29
CA VAL A 79 -44.18 -42.49 26.84
C VAL A 79 -43.42 -43.46 27.74
N CYS A 80 -44.11 -44.11 28.67
CA CYS A 80 -43.55 -45.07 29.62
C CYS A 80 -43.30 -46.46 29.02
N ASN A 81 -42.62 -46.54 27.87
CA ASN A 81 -42.12 -47.81 27.33
C ASN A 81 -40.58 -47.82 27.40
N CYS A 82 -40.04 -47.77 28.62
CA CYS A 82 -38.59 -47.69 28.88
C CYS A 82 -37.92 -49.06 29.08
N GLY A 83 -38.66 -50.17 28.94
CA GLY A 83 -38.17 -51.53 29.23
C GLY A 83 -37.07 -52.07 28.30
N SER A 84 -36.67 -51.34 27.25
CA SER A 84 -35.67 -51.80 26.27
C SER A 84 -34.29 -51.16 26.39
N TRP A 85 -34.06 -50.30 27.39
CA TRP A 85 -32.82 -49.52 27.48
C TRP A 85 -32.01 -49.98 28.69
N SER A 86 -30.80 -50.47 28.46
CA SER A 86 -29.86 -50.77 29.53
C SER A 86 -29.22 -49.49 30.08
N PRO A 87 -28.81 -49.45 31.35
CA PRO A 87 -28.12 -48.29 31.94
C PRO A 87 -26.90 -47.85 31.11
N GLU A 88 -26.20 -48.82 30.52
CA GLU A 88 -25.03 -48.61 29.67
C GLU A 88 -25.40 -47.89 28.38
N SER A 89 -26.57 -48.21 27.79
CA SER A 89 -27.02 -47.52 26.58
C SER A 89 -27.31 -46.06 26.86
N ILE A 90 -27.87 -45.72 28.02
CA ILE A 90 -28.17 -44.35 28.47
C ILE A 90 -26.87 -43.56 28.76
N LEU A 91 -25.93 -44.14 29.50
CA LEU A 91 -24.64 -43.51 29.81
C LEU A 91 -23.71 -43.41 28.60
N SER A 92 -23.94 -44.24 27.57
CA SER A 92 -23.19 -44.20 26.31
C SER A 92 -23.62 -43.05 25.39
N VAL A 93 -24.80 -42.46 25.59
CA VAL A 93 -25.30 -41.32 24.81
C VAL A 93 -24.36 -40.11 24.98
N ASP A 94 -24.39 -39.24 23.98
CA ASP A 94 -23.61 -38.02 23.94
C ASP A 94 -24.00 -37.07 25.10
N PRO A 95 -23.07 -36.74 26.02
CA PRO A 95 -23.36 -35.90 27.18
C PRO A 95 -23.43 -34.39 26.85
N SER A 96 -23.27 -34.00 25.57
CA SER A 96 -23.25 -32.60 25.10
C SER A 96 -24.33 -31.72 25.72
N PHE A 97 -25.52 -32.27 25.92
CA PHE A 97 -26.67 -31.52 26.42
C PHE A 97 -26.91 -31.68 27.93
N SER A 98 -26.35 -32.73 28.55
CA SER A 98 -26.58 -33.04 29.97
C SER A 98 -26.08 -31.94 30.88
N PHE A 99 -24.90 -31.38 30.61
CA PHE A 99 -24.35 -30.28 31.41
C PHE A 99 -25.14 -28.99 31.26
N SER A 100 -25.62 -28.67 30.05
CA SER A 100 -26.46 -27.49 29.81
C SER A 100 -27.79 -27.59 30.57
N VAL A 101 -28.41 -28.78 30.59
CA VAL A 101 -29.64 -29.04 31.36
C VAL A 101 -29.37 -28.97 32.86
N TYR A 102 -28.32 -29.63 33.33
CA TYR A 102 -27.90 -29.58 34.75
C TYR A 102 -27.63 -28.15 35.19
N SER A 103 -26.88 -27.38 34.40
CA SER A 103 -26.54 -25.99 34.71
C SER A 103 -27.78 -25.09 34.71
N ALA A 104 -28.76 -25.31 33.83
CA ALA A 104 -30.01 -24.55 33.83
C ALA A 104 -30.82 -24.80 35.11
N VAL A 105 -30.99 -26.07 35.50
CA VAL A 105 -31.68 -26.44 36.74
C VAL A 105 -30.91 -25.93 37.96
N TYR A 106 -29.59 -26.08 37.97
CA TYR A 106 -28.72 -25.59 39.03
C TYR A 106 -28.78 -24.07 39.12
N ALA A 107 -28.81 -23.32 38.01
CA ALA A 107 -28.92 -21.87 38.01
C ALA A 107 -30.25 -21.38 38.60
N ILE A 108 -31.37 -22.06 38.30
CA ILE A 108 -32.67 -21.76 38.90
C ILE A 108 -32.63 -22.05 40.40
N ALA A 109 -32.13 -23.22 40.80
CA ALA A 109 -31.98 -23.60 42.20
C ALA A 109 -31.06 -22.63 42.95
N HIS A 110 -29.96 -22.20 42.33
CA HIS A 110 -28.99 -21.27 42.88
C HIS A 110 -29.52 -19.84 42.92
N ALA A 111 -30.36 -19.42 41.97
CA ALA A 111 -31.07 -18.14 42.02
C ALA A 111 -32.06 -18.14 43.19
N LEU A 112 -32.81 -19.23 43.38
CA LEU A 112 -33.66 -19.45 44.55
C LEU A 112 -32.82 -19.39 45.85
N HIS A 113 -31.68 -20.07 45.87
CA HIS A 113 -30.76 -20.12 47.01
C HIS A 113 -30.10 -18.75 47.29
N LYS A 114 -29.86 -17.92 46.27
CA LYS A 114 -29.34 -16.55 46.39
C LYS A 114 -30.41 -15.58 46.90
N VAL A 115 -31.66 -15.75 46.47
CA VAL A 115 -32.83 -15.08 47.07
C VAL A 115 -32.97 -15.46 48.54
N LEU A 116 -32.49 -16.65 48.92
CA LEU A 116 -32.40 -17.17 50.30
C LEU A 116 -31.03 -16.90 51.00
N GLN A 117 -30.17 -16.04 50.45
CA GLN A 117 -28.89 -15.56 51.01
C GLN A 117 -27.84 -16.62 51.40
N CYS A 118 -27.35 -17.42 50.45
CA CYS A 118 -26.11 -18.20 50.62
C CYS A 118 -25.15 -18.03 49.43
N GLY A 119 -23.87 -17.83 49.70
CA GLY A 119 -22.87 -17.37 48.71
C GLY A 119 -21.72 -18.34 48.46
N TYR A 120 -21.32 -18.50 47.19
CA TYR A 120 -19.99 -18.94 46.75
C TYR A 120 -19.71 -18.53 45.28
N GLN A 121 -18.43 -18.44 44.91
CA GLN A 121 -17.86 -17.92 43.66
C GLN A 121 -17.01 -18.98 42.95
N SER A 122 -17.15 -19.15 41.64
CA SER A 122 -16.35 -20.15 40.88
C SER A 122 -15.46 -19.52 39.81
N LEU A 123 -14.20 -19.99 39.81
CA LEU A 123 -13.07 -19.66 38.95
C LEU A 123 -13.26 -20.01 37.46
N LEU A 124 -12.63 -19.20 36.60
CA LEU A 124 -12.43 -19.46 35.17
C LEU A 124 -10.96 -19.87 34.93
N PHE A 125 -10.73 -21.07 34.38
CA PHE A 125 -9.41 -21.50 33.91
C PHE A 125 -9.41 -21.52 32.38
N CYS A 126 -8.42 -20.88 31.76
CA CYS A 126 -8.20 -20.91 30.31
C CYS A 126 -6.93 -21.71 30.01
N VAL A 127 -7.06 -22.80 29.26
CA VAL A 127 -5.93 -23.59 28.74
C VAL A 127 -5.64 -23.09 27.32
N LYS A 128 -4.43 -22.54 27.10
CA LYS A 128 -3.94 -22.23 25.75
C LYS A 128 -3.39 -23.50 25.11
N CYS A 129 -3.98 -23.92 24.00
CA CYS A 129 -3.39 -24.92 23.10
C CYS A 129 -2.48 -24.23 22.07
N LEU A 130 -1.25 -24.72 21.91
CA LEU A 130 -0.33 -24.33 20.84
C LEU A 130 -0.50 -25.31 19.68
N VAL A 131 -1.39 -24.99 18.73
CA VAL A 131 -1.53 -25.73 17.47
C VAL A 131 -1.16 -24.78 16.33
N GLN A 132 -0.37 -25.26 15.37
CA GLN A 132 -0.03 -24.50 14.18
C GLN A 132 -1.26 -24.36 13.28
N VAL A 133 -1.72 -23.12 13.09
CA VAL A 133 -2.99 -22.82 12.42
C VAL A 133 -2.82 -22.88 10.91
N PRO A 134 -3.61 -23.72 10.19
CA PRO A 134 -3.61 -23.73 8.73
C PRO A 134 -4.28 -22.45 8.20
N THR A 135 -3.65 -21.78 7.23
CA THR A 135 -4.19 -20.56 6.61
C THR A 135 -4.99 -20.90 5.35
N SER A 136 -6.29 -20.56 5.32
CA SER A 136 -7.15 -20.65 4.14
C SER A 136 -7.27 -19.28 3.47
N LEU A 137 -6.31 -18.94 2.60
CA LEU A 137 -6.29 -17.66 1.87
C LEU A 137 -6.74 -17.88 0.42
N CYS A 138 -7.63 -17.02 -0.10
CA CYS A 138 -8.03 -17.04 -1.51
C CYS A 138 -6.88 -16.60 -2.42
N SER A 139 -6.25 -15.49 -2.05
CA SER A 139 -5.08 -14.93 -2.73
C SER A 139 -3.93 -14.74 -1.72
N PRO A 140 -2.69 -15.05 -2.10
CA PRO A 140 -1.53 -14.75 -1.24
C PRO A 140 -1.33 -13.24 -1.13
N GLU A 141 -0.62 -12.80 -0.09
CA GLU A 141 -0.24 -11.39 0.06
C GLU A 141 0.66 -10.93 -1.09
N CYS A 142 0.42 -9.71 -1.58
CA CYS A 142 1.19 -9.15 -2.69
C CYS A 142 2.60 -8.75 -2.24
N ARG A 143 3.56 -8.89 -3.16
CA ARG A 143 4.93 -8.41 -2.94
C ARG A 143 4.95 -6.88 -2.90
N ALA A 144 5.98 -6.33 -2.26
CA ALA A 144 6.26 -4.89 -2.32
C ALA A 144 6.27 -4.40 -3.78
N GLY A 145 5.61 -3.27 -4.05
CA GLY A 145 5.49 -2.69 -5.39
C GLY A 145 4.24 -3.10 -6.18
N PHE A 146 3.46 -4.07 -5.69
CA PHE A 146 2.22 -4.51 -6.31
C PHE A 146 1.01 -4.00 -5.53
N ALA A 147 0.02 -3.48 -6.23
CA ALA A 147 -1.29 -3.15 -5.67
C ALA A 147 -2.27 -4.32 -5.82
N LYS A 148 -3.14 -4.48 -4.83
CA LYS A 148 -4.23 -5.46 -4.84
C LYS A 148 -5.34 -4.95 -5.74
N LYS A 149 -5.70 -5.72 -6.75
CA LYS A 149 -6.90 -5.49 -7.56
C LYS A 149 -7.92 -6.56 -7.27
N ARG A 150 -9.15 -6.15 -6.98
CA ARG A 150 -10.21 -7.11 -6.66
C ARG A 150 -10.45 -8.03 -7.84
N ASP A 151 -10.42 -9.33 -7.58
CA ASP A 151 -10.65 -10.37 -8.58
C ASP A 151 -11.94 -11.12 -8.24
N GLY A 152 -12.94 -11.00 -9.11
CA GLY A 152 -14.26 -11.61 -8.92
C GLY A 152 -15.13 -10.97 -7.82
N ILE A 153 -15.99 -11.80 -7.23
CA ILE A 153 -17.11 -11.38 -6.34
C ILE A 153 -16.65 -11.24 -4.88
N HIS A 154 -15.72 -12.09 -4.43
CA HIS A 154 -15.32 -12.14 -3.03
C HIS A 154 -14.31 -11.04 -2.70
N LYS A 155 -14.57 -10.29 -1.62
CA LYS A 155 -13.68 -9.20 -1.17
C LYS A 155 -12.27 -9.67 -0.77
N CYS A 156 -12.13 -10.93 -0.38
CA CYS A 156 -10.86 -11.54 0.01
C CYS A 156 -10.01 -12.04 -1.17
N CYS A 157 -10.57 -12.09 -2.38
CA CYS A 157 -9.89 -12.52 -3.58
C CYS A 157 -9.41 -11.30 -4.38
N PHE A 158 -8.12 -11.30 -4.69
CA PHE A 158 -7.47 -10.22 -5.41
C PHE A 158 -6.31 -10.74 -6.27
N THR A 159 -6.00 -10.02 -7.32
CA THR A 159 -4.81 -10.19 -8.15
C THR A 159 -3.81 -9.07 -7.82
N CYS A 160 -2.52 -9.38 -7.91
CA CYS A 160 -1.46 -8.40 -7.67
C CYS A 160 -1.07 -7.77 -9.01
N GLU A 161 -1.35 -6.48 -9.18
CA GLU A 161 -0.91 -5.71 -10.34
C GLU A 161 0.28 -4.84 -9.99
N LEU A 162 1.28 -4.82 -10.86
CA LEU A 162 2.49 -4.03 -10.68
C LEU A 162 2.14 -2.54 -10.87
N CYS A 163 2.54 -1.68 -9.94
CA CYS A 163 2.29 -0.25 -10.09
C CYS A 163 3.15 0.34 -11.23
N PRO A 164 2.55 1.11 -12.15
CA PRO A 164 3.28 1.72 -13.27
C PRO A 164 4.27 2.79 -12.79
N ASN A 165 5.12 3.26 -13.72
CA ASN A 165 6.02 4.38 -13.45
C ASN A 165 5.28 5.64 -12.96
N ASP A 166 5.97 6.49 -12.21
CA ASP A 166 5.41 7.70 -11.57
C ASP A 166 4.33 7.43 -10.51
N THR A 167 4.11 6.16 -10.15
CA THR A 167 3.20 5.73 -9.08
C THR A 167 3.88 4.83 -8.05
N TYR A 168 3.34 4.78 -6.84
CA TYR A 168 3.81 3.93 -5.74
C TYR A 168 2.63 3.39 -4.94
N VAL A 169 2.80 2.25 -4.27
CA VAL A 169 1.79 1.68 -3.36
C VAL A 169 2.25 1.77 -1.92
N ASN A 170 1.38 2.27 -1.04
CA ASN A 170 1.61 2.29 0.41
C ASN A 170 0.80 1.16 1.06
N ALA A 171 1.39 -0.02 1.16
CA ALA A 171 0.69 -1.23 1.63
C ALA A 171 0.15 -1.14 3.07
N THR A 172 0.69 -0.24 3.90
CA THR A 172 0.23 -0.01 5.28
C THR A 172 -1.04 0.86 5.34
N GLU A 173 -1.21 1.76 4.37
CA GLU A 173 -2.32 2.72 4.34
C GLU A 173 -3.43 2.26 3.40
N ASP A 174 -3.10 2.02 2.13
CA ASP A 174 -4.04 1.53 1.12
C ASP A 174 -3.34 0.56 0.15
N PRO A 175 -3.50 -0.76 0.34
CA PRO A 175 -2.89 -1.76 -0.53
C PRO A 175 -3.62 -1.92 -1.87
N TYR A 176 -4.76 -1.25 -2.11
CA TYR A 176 -5.58 -1.43 -3.32
C TYR A 176 -5.32 -0.39 -4.41
N LYS A 177 -4.54 0.65 -4.11
CA LYS A 177 -4.35 1.79 -5.01
C LYS A 177 -2.88 2.16 -5.19
N CYS A 178 -2.48 2.34 -6.44
CA CYS A 178 -1.23 3.01 -6.77
C CYS A 178 -1.45 4.53 -6.73
N ASN A 179 -0.73 5.20 -5.84
CA ASN A 179 -0.75 6.65 -5.68
C ASN A 179 0.28 7.30 -6.59
N VAL A 180 -0.06 8.44 -7.18
CA VAL A 180 0.85 9.20 -8.06
C VAL A 180 1.86 9.98 -7.22
N CYS A 181 3.11 10.01 -7.66
CA CYS A 181 4.16 10.83 -7.03
C CYS A 181 3.88 12.34 -7.17
N LYS A 182 4.53 13.16 -6.34
CA LYS A 182 4.47 14.63 -6.51
C LYS A 182 5.18 15.01 -7.81
N LYS A 183 4.86 16.20 -8.36
CA LYS A 183 5.48 16.70 -9.61
C LYS A 183 7.01 16.80 -9.59
N THR A 184 7.61 16.98 -8.41
CA THR A 184 9.08 17.05 -8.22
C THR A 184 9.72 15.68 -7.98
N GLU A 185 8.89 14.66 -7.82
CA GLU A 185 9.27 13.30 -7.49
C GLU A 185 8.95 12.37 -8.66
N TRP A 186 9.51 11.17 -8.62
CA TRP A 186 9.33 10.12 -9.61
C TRP A 186 9.61 8.76 -8.97
N SER A 187 8.93 7.73 -9.45
CA SER A 187 9.14 6.35 -9.04
C SER A 187 9.27 5.43 -10.26
N ALA A 188 10.11 4.42 -10.13
CA ALA A 188 10.19 3.35 -11.11
C ALA A 188 8.98 2.42 -10.97
N GLU A 189 8.72 1.62 -12.00
CA GLU A 189 7.71 0.57 -11.97
C GLU A 189 7.95 -0.37 -10.77
N GLY A 190 6.91 -0.68 -10.01
CA GLY A 190 7.01 -1.51 -8.80
C GLY A 190 7.70 -0.87 -7.60
N SER A 191 7.87 0.45 -7.58
CA SER A 191 8.45 1.13 -6.40
C SER A 191 7.43 1.28 -5.26
N THR A 192 7.92 1.17 -4.02
CA THR A 192 7.12 1.46 -2.81
C THR A 192 7.24 2.91 -2.34
N SER A 193 8.12 3.70 -2.95
CA SER A 193 8.37 5.08 -2.59
C SER A 193 8.76 5.92 -3.80
N CYS A 194 8.50 7.23 -3.72
CA CYS A 194 8.94 8.19 -4.73
C CYS A 194 10.33 8.75 -4.39
N ASN A 195 11.15 8.98 -5.41
CA ASN A 195 12.45 9.63 -5.32
C ASN A 195 12.39 11.02 -5.96
N LEU A 196 13.26 11.95 -5.57
CA LEU A 196 13.32 13.26 -6.24
C LEU A 196 13.83 13.12 -7.68
N ARG A 197 13.20 13.86 -8.61
CA ARG A 197 13.64 13.91 -10.00
C ARG A 197 15.04 14.50 -10.10
N VAL A 198 15.90 13.87 -10.89
CA VAL A 198 17.23 14.41 -11.20
C VAL A 198 17.06 15.50 -12.26
N VAL A 199 17.66 16.67 -12.01
CA VAL A 199 17.67 17.77 -12.97
C VAL A 199 18.81 17.54 -13.96
N GLU A 200 18.51 17.51 -15.25
CA GLU A 200 19.52 17.51 -16.30
C GLU A 200 20.07 18.93 -16.49
N TYR A 201 21.39 19.06 -16.43
CA TYR A 201 22.09 20.31 -16.68
C TYR A 201 23.45 20.01 -17.33
N MET A 202 24.01 21.00 -18.02
CA MET A 202 25.32 20.88 -18.65
C MET A 202 26.42 21.23 -17.63
N PRO A 203 27.23 20.27 -17.15
CA PRO A 203 28.26 20.56 -16.16
C PRO A 203 29.44 21.28 -16.83
N PHE A 204 30.15 22.11 -16.05
CA PHE A 204 31.37 22.82 -16.51
C PHE A 204 32.47 21.88 -17.00
N THR A 205 32.46 20.63 -16.55
CA THR A 205 33.44 19.60 -16.91
C THR A 205 33.14 18.93 -18.25
N SER A 206 31.99 19.20 -18.87
CA SER A 206 31.65 18.59 -20.16
C SER A 206 32.48 19.21 -21.30
N PRO A 207 32.91 18.41 -22.29
CA PRO A 207 33.81 18.88 -23.35
C PRO A 207 33.19 19.99 -24.18
N ILE A 208 31.88 19.90 -24.47
CA ILE A 208 31.14 20.91 -25.21
C ILE A 208 31.07 22.22 -24.41
N ALA A 209 30.84 22.15 -23.10
CA ALA A 209 30.85 23.35 -22.24
C ALA A 209 32.21 24.02 -22.26
N ILE A 210 33.29 23.24 -22.09
CA ILE A 210 34.67 23.76 -22.12
C ILE A 210 34.97 24.46 -23.46
N LEU A 211 34.61 23.85 -24.59
CA LEU A 211 34.80 24.45 -25.92
C LEU A 211 34.06 25.79 -26.06
N ILE A 212 32.80 25.86 -25.65
CA ILE A 212 32.00 27.09 -25.70
C ILE A 212 32.60 28.16 -24.77
N MET A 213 33.04 27.77 -23.57
CA MET A 213 33.63 28.67 -22.58
C MET A 213 34.95 29.26 -23.09
N ILE A 214 35.82 28.46 -23.69
CA ILE A 214 37.07 28.94 -24.31
C ILE A 214 36.76 29.92 -25.46
N GLY A 215 35.76 29.59 -26.29
CA GLY A 215 35.29 30.49 -27.36
C GLY A 215 34.78 31.82 -26.81
N ALA A 216 33.98 31.80 -25.73
CA ALA A 216 33.50 33.00 -25.08
C ALA A 216 34.64 33.85 -24.49
N VAL A 217 35.61 33.23 -23.81
CA VAL A 217 36.81 33.94 -23.31
C VAL A 217 37.60 34.58 -24.45
N ALA A 218 37.80 33.86 -25.57
CA ALA A 218 38.51 34.41 -26.73
C ALA A 218 37.78 35.63 -27.33
N LEU A 219 36.44 35.57 -27.41
CA LEU A 219 35.63 36.71 -27.84
C LEU A 219 35.72 37.90 -26.88
N GLU A 220 35.70 37.67 -25.57
CA GLU A 220 35.90 38.72 -24.56
C GLU A 220 37.27 39.39 -24.68
N ILE A 221 38.33 38.61 -24.87
CA ILE A 221 39.68 39.16 -25.05
C ILE A 221 39.73 40.01 -26.32
N LEU A 222 39.11 39.56 -27.40
CA LEU A 222 39.06 40.30 -28.67
C LEU A 222 38.25 41.60 -28.55
N THR A 223 37.06 41.56 -27.95
CA THR A 223 36.22 42.75 -27.76
C THR A 223 36.89 43.77 -26.85
N LEU A 224 37.55 43.32 -25.78
CA LEU A 224 38.31 44.18 -24.88
C LEU A 224 39.53 44.79 -25.57
N ALA A 225 40.28 44.02 -26.35
CA ALA A 225 41.43 44.53 -27.11
C ALA A 225 41.00 45.62 -28.12
N ILE A 226 39.91 45.40 -28.85
CA ILE A 226 39.36 46.40 -29.79
C ILE A 226 38.87 47.64 -29.03
N SER A 227 38.20 47.47 -27.89
CA SER A 227 37.72 48.58 -27.06
C SER A 227 38.88 49.45 -26.55
N VAL A 228 39.94 48.83 -26.01
CA VAL A 228 41.14 49.53 -25.53
C VAL A 228 41.83 50.26 -26.68
N LEU A 229 41.98 49.62 -27.84
CA LEU A 229 42.58 50.25 -29.03
C LEU A 229 41.80 51.50 -29.46
N PHE A 230 40.47 51.42 -29.45
CA PHE A 230 39.59 52.53 -29.82
C PHE A 230 39.62 53.64 -28.76
N SER A 231 39.74 53.31 -27.46
CA SER A 231 39.88 54.29 -26.38
C SER A 231 41.19 55.06 -26.46
N ILE A 232 42.32 54.39 -26.72
CA ILE A 232 43.63 55.05 -26.86
C ILE A 232 43.62 56.00 -28.07
N ASN A 233 43.06 55.55 -29.20
CA ASN A 233 43.00 56.32 -30.44
C ASN A 233 41.72 57.16 -30.57
N TYR A 234 41.02 57.45 -29.48
CA TYR A 234 39.71 58.10 -29.51
C TYR A 234 39.71 59.47 -30.19
N ASN A 235 40.81 60.22 -30.04
CA ASN A 235 40.97 61.55 -30.64
C ASN A 235 41.26 61.51 -32.15
N THR A 236 41.49 60.34 -32.74
CA THR A 236 41.74 60.22 -34.18
C THR A 236 40.43 60.40 -34.96
N PRO A 237 40.45 61.10 -36.12
CA PRO A 237 39.25 61.31 -36.94
C PRO A 237 38.65 59.97 -37.44
N ILE A 238 39.46 58.91 -37.49
CA ILE A 238 39.05 57.56 -37.90
C ILE A 238 38.03 56.98 -36.91
N VAL A 239 38.32 56.97 -35.60
CA VAL A 239 37.41 56.43 -34.58
C VAL A 239 36.14 57.28 -34.45
N ARG A 240 36.28 58.60 -34.59
CA ARG A 240 35.15 59.53 -34.51
C ARG A 240 34.20 59.39 -35.71
N SER A 241 34.72 59.17 -36.90
CA SER A 241 33.91 58.91 -38.11
C SER A 241 33.31 57.50 -38.14
N ALA A 242 34.00 56.48 -37.62
CA ALA A 242 33.50 55.10 -37.56
C ALA A 242 32.28 54.95 -36.62
N GLY A 243 32.12 55.88 -35.67
CA GLY A 243 30.91 55.96 -34.86
C GLY A 243 31.09 56.44 -33.43
N GLY A 244 32.31 56.80 -33.03
CA GLY A 244 32.63 57.40 -31.73
C GLY A 244 31.95 56.65 -30.56
N PRO A 245 31.12 57.34 -29.73
CA PRO A 245 30.51 56.75 -28.54
C PRO A 245 29.57 55.55 -28.81
N MET A 246 28.94 55.48 -29.99
CA MET A 246 28.06 54.34 -30.32
C MET A 246 28.85 53.04 -30.50
N CYS A 247 30.11 53.12 -30.96
CA CYS A 247 30.94 51.93 -31.13
C CYS A 247 31.34 51.33 -29.77
N PHE A 248 31.66 52.17 -28.78
CA PHE A 248 31.89 51.71 -27.41
C PHE A 248 30.65 51.08 -26.79
N LEU A 249 29.46 51.62 -27.08
CA LEU A 249 28.20 51.03 -26.62
C LEU A 249 27.99 49.63 -27.24
N ILE A 250 28.23 49.45 -28.54
CA ILE A 250 28.16 48.15 -29.21
C ILE A 250 29.16 47.16 -28.59
N LEU A 251 30.43 47.54 -28.44
CA LEU A 251 31.47 46.69 -27.84
C LEU A 251 31.14 46.30 -26.39
N GLY A 252 30.61 47.25 -25.61
CA GLY A 252 30.14 47.00 -24.24
C GLY A 252 28.98 46.00 -24.21
N CYS A 253 27.97 46.17 -25.05
CA CYS A 253 26.86 45.23 -25.14
C CYS A 253 27.28 43.83 -25.62
N LEU A 254 28.25 43.76 -26.55
CA LEU A 254 28.82 42.49 -26.99
C LEU A 254 29.54 41.78 -25.83
N SER A 255 30.38 42.48 -25.06
CA SER A 255 31.02 41.89 -23.87
C SER A 255 30.00 41.42 -22.83
N LEU A 256 29.01 42.23 -22.46
CA LEU A 256 28.03 41.83 -21.45
C LEU A 256 27.15 40.64 -21.91
N SER A 257 26.90 40.52 -23.22
CA SER A 257 26.19 39.37 -23.77
C SER A 257 27.08 38.11 -23.84
N SER A 258 28.36 38.24 -24.19
CA SER A 258 29.34 37.15 -24.14
C SER A 258 29.57 36.64 -22.73
N LEU A 259 29.61 37.52 -21.72
CA LEU A 259 29.70 37.15 -20.30
C LEU A 259 28.48 36.34 -19.81
N SER A 260 27.30 36.51 -20.42
CA SER A 260 26.11 35.75 -20.04
C SER A 260 26.26 34.24 -20.27
N VAL A 261 27.10 33.84 -21.23
CA VAL A 261 27.37 32.45 -21.62
C VAL A 261 27.90 31.62 -20.44
N PHE A 262 28.67 32.22 -19.54
CA PHE A 262 29.22 31.54 -18.36
C PHE A 262 28.12 31.07 -17.39
N PHE A 263 26.98 31.77 -17.35
CA PHE A 263 25.83 31.40 -16.51
C PHE A 263 24.93 30.31 -17.13
N PHE A 264 25.20 29.88 -18.37
CA PHE A 264 24.49 28.75 -18.99
C PHE A 264 24.90 27.39 -18.40
N PHE A 265 26.08 27.32 -17.79
CA PHE A 265 26.68 26.09 -17.31
C PHE A 265 26.59 25.94 -15.79
N GLY A 266 26.57 24.69 -15.32
CA GLY A 266 26.45 24.37 -13.90
C GLY A 266 25.02 24.18 -13.43
N LYS A 267 24.85 24.05 -12.10
CA LYS A 267 23.55 23.76 -11.50
C LYS A 267 22.65 24.99 -11.58
N PRO A 268 21.38 24.84 -12.02
CA PRO A 268 20.46 25.97 -12.11
C PRO A 268 20.14 26.48 -10.70
N THR A 269 20.59 27.70 -10.40
CA THR A 269 20.18 28.45 -9.22
C THR A 269 19.34 29.66 -9.66
N PRO A 270 18.44 30.19 -8.81
CA PRO A 270 17.65 31.38 -9.15
C PRO A 270 18.48 32.56 -9.72
N PRO A 271 19.63 32.95 -9.12
CA PRO A 271 20.44 34.04 -9.68
C PRO A 271 21.08 33.68 -11.03
N PHE A 272 21.56 32.44 -11.20
CA PHE A 272 22.11 31.97 -12.48
C PHE A 272 21.04 32.02 -13.58
N CYS A 273 19.80 31.63 -13.28
CA CYS A 273 18.70 31.67 -14.23
C CYS A 273 18.41 33.09 -14.73
N ILE A 274 18.41 34.07 -13.81
CA ILE A 274 18.17 35.47 -14.14
C ILE A 274 19.33 36.06 -14.96
N LEU A 275 20.57 35.85 -14.50
CA LEU A 275 21.79 36.37 -15.14
C LEU A 275 22.09 35.72 -16.50
N ARG A 276 21.54 34.54 -16.76
CA ARG A 276 21.69 33.85 -18.04
C ARG A 276 20.84 34.48 -19.14
N LEU A 277 19.57 34.80 -18.85
CA LEU A 277 18.59 35.12 -19.88
C LEU A 277 18.35 36.63 -20.03
N LEU A 278 18.15 37.31 -18.89
CA LEU A 278 17.71 38.71 -18.88
C LEU A 278 18.77 39.68 -19.44
N PRO A 279 20.04 39.65 -18.97
CA PRO A 279 21.05 40.54 -19.53
C PRO A 279 21.44 40.15 -20.96
N PHE A 280 21.44 38.85 -21.29
CA PHE A 280 21.71 38.40 -22.66
C PHE A 280 20.74 39.02 -23.66
N ILE A 281 19.43 38.88 -23.44
CA ILE A 281 18.41 39.44 -24.34
C ILE A 281 18.53 40.96 -24.39
N LEU A 282 18.66 41.63 -23.25
CA LEU A 282 18.73 43.09 -23.20
C LEU A 282 19.94 43.64 -23.97
N PHE A 283 21.16 43.18 -23.64
CA PHE A 283 22.36 43.73 -24.28
C PHE A 283 22.49 43.28 -25.74
N TYR A 284 22.09 42.06 -26.07
CA TYR A 284 22.09 41.59 -27.47
C TYR A 284 21.13 42.40 -28.35
N THR A 285 19.92 42.68 -27.87
CA THR A 285 18.94 43.49 -28.62
C THR A 285 19.42 44.92 -28.82
N VAL A 286 19.98 45.55 -27.78
CA VAL A 286 20.59 46.89 -27.91
C VAL A 286 21.73 46.87 -28.92
N CYS A 287 22.59 45.86 -28.88
CA CYS A 287 23.69 45.69 -29.84
C CYS A 287 23.18 45.62 -31.29
N VAL A 288 22.22 44.73 -31.57
CA VAL A 288 21.63 44.57 -32.91
C VAL A 288 20.94 45.86 -33.37
N ALA A 289 20.20 46.53 -32.48
CA ALA A 289 19.56 47.81 -32.81
C ALA A 289 20.59 48.88 -33.20
N CYS A 290 21.70 48.98 -32.47
CA CYS A 290 22.78 49.92 -32.80
C CYS A 290 23.44 49.59 -34.15
N PHE A 291 23.64 48.30 -34.46
CA PHE A 291 24.11 47.89 -35.79
C PHE A 291 23.13 48.29 -36.90
N VAL A 292 21.83 48.06 -36.71
CA VAL A 292 20.79 48.44 -37.68
C VAL A 292 20.75 49.95 -37.91
N VAL A 293 20.78 50.75 -36.84
CA VAL A 293 20.82 52.21 -36.93
C VAL A 293 22.06 52.68 -37.72
N ARG A 294 23.22 52.07 -37.46
CA ARG A 294 24.46 52.38 -38.18
C ARG A 294 24.37 52.02 -39.66
N SER A 295 23.89 50.83 -39.97
CA SER A 295 23.67 50.40 -41.36
C SER A 295 22.71 51.32 -42.11
N PHE A 296 21.63 51.77 -41.45
CA PHE A 296 20.66 52.69 -42.03
C PHE A 296 21.24 54.09 -42.28
N GLN A 297 22.00 54.64 -41.33
CA GLN A 297 22.69 55.93 -41.51
C GLN A 297 23.64 55.91 -42.71
N ILE A 298 24.38 54.81 -42.91
CA ILE A 298 25.29 54.64 -44.06
C ILE A 298 24.48 54.59 -45.36
N ASN A 299 23.38 53.83 -45.38
CA ASN A 299 22.54 53.73 -46.57
C ASN A 299 21.91 55.09 -46.95
N LEU A 300 21.40 55.83 -45.97
CA LEU A 300 20.86 57.18 -46.20
C LEU A 300 21.93 58.14 -46.73
N PHE A 301 23.13 58.12 -46.14
CA PHE A 301 24.24 58.95 -46.62
C PHE A 301 24.57 58.63 -48.08
N ILE A 302 24.73 57.34 -48.41
CA ILE A 302 24.99 56.89 -49.79
C ILE A 302 23.87 57.32 -50.73
N ASN A 303 22.60 57.13 -50.36
CA ASN A 303 21.47 57.51 -51.20
C ASN A 303 21.41 59.03 -51.43
N SER A 304 21.63 59.84 -50.38
CA SER A 304 21.69 61.30 -50.50
C SER A 304 22.89 61.80 -51.31
N ALA A 305 24.00 61.06 -51.31
CA ALA A 305 25.20 61.41 -52.09
C ALA A 305 25.07 61.04 -53.57
N PHE A 306 24.38 59.94 -53.90
CA PHE A 306 24.20 59.46 -55.27
C PHE A 306 22.93 59.99 -55.96
N ASN A 307 21.95 60.48 -55.20
CA ASN A 307 20.73 61.09 -55.73
C ASN A 307 20.57 62.52 -55.18
N PRO A 308 21.30 63.51 -55.72
CA PRO A 308 21.27 64.90 -55.24
C PRO A 308 20.02 65.69 -55.69
N PHE A 309 18.93 65.03 -56.08
CA PHE A 309 17.71 65.63 -56.61
C PHE A 309 16.48 65.27 -55.78
#